data_AF-A0AB73KHJ9-F1
#
_entry.id   AF-A0AB73KHJ9-F1
#
_cell.length_a   1.000
_cell.length_b   1.000
_cell.length_c   1.000
_cell.angle_alpha   90.00
_cell.angle_beta   90.00
_cell.angle_gamma   90.00
#
_symmetry.space_group_name_H-M   'P 1'
#
loop_
_entity.id
_entity.type
_entity.pdbx_description
1 polymer ?
#
loop_
_entity_poly.entity_id
_entity_poly.type
_entity_poly.pdbx_seq_one_letter_code
_entity_poly.pdbx_strand_id
1 'polypeptide(L)'
;MASFTKEEATCTSEILFIGTTQLIPCNETQYPLATATLSIDVISPQAFGEVDFEDIMLFVDILEPTEAEIVQIAETSGFHWGTPQGSGWVEATSSPLPPTRRLRGRYSKNRLYSGVGNGLTYWMGVHLPEGQSLSMRVSATANRVVAITNSCPITMKDFHVNDRLTGMMG
;
A
#
# COMPACT_ATOMS: atom_id res chain seq x y z
N MET A 1 16.98 5.89 -9.22
CA MET A 1 16.09 4.91 -9.88
C MET A 1 15.39 4.16 -8.77
N ALA A 2 14.06 4.06 -8.84
CA ALA A 2 13.27 3.30 -7.88
C ALA A 2 13.86 1.91 -7.59
N SER A 3 13.96 1.56 -6.31
CA SER A 3 14.44 0.26 -5.87
C SER A 3 13.72 -0.18 -4.60
N PHE A 4 13.79 -1.48 -4.30
CA PHE A 4 13.27 -2.03 -3.05
C PHE A 4 14.26 -2.99 -2.40
N THR A 5 14.20 -3.09 -1.08
CA THR A 5 14.97 -4.04 -0.27
C THR A 5 14.09 -4.64 0.81
N LYS A 6 14.16 -5.95 1.03
CA LYS A 6 13.60 -6.57 2.24
C LYS A 6 14.32 -6.03 3.47
N GLU A 7 13.57 -5.78 4.55
CA GLU A 7 14.19 -5.33 5.80
C GLU A 7 14.99 -6.45 6.47
N GLU A 8 14.45 -7.65 6.45
CA GLU A 8 15.13 -8.86 6.87
C GLU A 8 15.38 -9.75 5.65
N ALA A 9 16.64 -9.90 5.26
CA ALA A 9 17.01 -10.73 4.11
C ALA A 9 16.60 -12.21 4.27
N THR A 10 16.49 -12.68 5.52
CA THR A 10 16.06 -14.04 5.86
C THR A 10 14.55 -14.22 5.89
N CYS A 11 13.77 -13.13 5.79
CA CYS A 11 12.33 -13.25 5.77
C CYS A 11 11.86 -13.93 4.47
N THR A 12 10.99 -14.93 4.64
CA THR A 12 10.34 -15.67 3.57
C THR A 12 8.83 -15.58 3.79
N SER A 13 8.12 -14.97 2.84
CA SER A 13 6.68 -15.11 2.73
C SER A 13 6.36 -16.13 1.64
N GLU A 14 5.37 -16.98 1.88
CA GLU A 14 4.93 -18.01 0.93
C GLU A 14 3.56 -17.70 0.31
N ILE A 15 2.80 -16.78 0.91
CA ILE A 15 1.37 -16.60 0.59
C ILE A 15 1.06 -15.16 0.19
N LEU A 16 1.74 -14.17 0.77
CA LEU A 16 1.36 -12.77 0.65
C LEU A 16 2.55 -11.93 0.27
N PHE A 17 2.42 -11.15 -0.80
CA PHE A 17 3.49 -10.32 -1.31
C PHE A 17 2.95 -8.93 -1.66
N ILE A 18 3.85 -7.94 -1.63
CA ILE A 18 3.62 -6.67 -2.28
C ILE A 18 3.84 -6.87 -3.78
N GLY A 19 2.80 -6.61 -4.56
CA GLY A 19 2.80 -6.72 -6.01
C GLY A 19 3.28 -5.43 -6.67
N THR A 20 2.71 -5.10 -7.83
CA THR A 20 3.05 -3.86 -8.52
C THR A 20 2.87 -2.64 -7.60
N THR A 21 3.87 -1.78 -7.56
CA THR A 21 3.78 -0.48 -6.91
C THR A 21 4.11 0.59 -7.92
N GLN A 22 3.29 1.63 -8.01
CA GLN A 22 3.46 2.72 -8.97
C GLN A 22 3.12 4.06 -8.34
N LEU A 23 3.86 5.09 -8.71
CA LEU A 23 3.53 6.47 -8.42
C LEU A 23 3.27 7.17 -9.74
N ILE A 24 2.04 7.60 -9.99
CA ILE A 24 1.63 8.20 -11.27
C ILE A 24 1.17 9.65 -11.07
N PRO A 25 1.23 10.50 -12.10
CA PRO A 25 0.69 11.86 -12.02
C PRO A 25 -0.78 11.84 -11.59
N CYS A 26 -1.14 12.72 -10.66
CA CYS A 26 -2.52 12.87 -10.21
C CYS A 26 -3.15 14.10 -10.88
N ASN A 27 -4.39 13.94 -11.35
CA ASN A 27 -5.22 15.07 -11.77
C ASN A 27 -6.50 15.08 -10.92
N GLU A 28 -6.32 15.30 -9.62
CA GLU A 28 -7.38 15.26 -8.62
C GLU A 28 -8.00 16.66 -8.43
N THR A 29 -9.31 16.77 -8.61
CA THR A 29 -10.05 18.04 -8.47
C THR A 29 -10.90 18.10 -7.20
N GLN A 30 -11.27 16.95 -6.63
CA GLN A 30 -12.10 16.86 -5.43
C GLN A 30 -11.27 16.95 -4.15
N TYR A 31 -10.07 16.36 -4.15
CA TYR A 31 -9.14 16.34 -3.00
C TYR A 31 -7.78 16.94 -3.38
N PRO A 32 -7.64 18.29 -3.38
CA PRO A 32 -6.53 18.98 -4.04
C PRO A 32 -5.16 18.81 -3.36
N LEU A 33 -5.07 18.12 -2.23
CA LEU A 33 -3.78 17.82 -1.60
C LEU A 33 -2.99 16.75 -2.36
N ALA A 34 -3.66 15.88 -3.12
CA ALA A 34 -3.00 14.83 -3.87
C ALA A 34 -2.23 15.39 -5.06
N THR A 35 -0.91 15.25 -5.02
CA THR A 35 0.00 15.65 -6.11
C THR A 35 0.37 14.48 -7.02
N ALA A 36 0.30 13.26 -6.50
CA ALA A 36 0.54 12.01 -7.21
C ALA A 36 -0.42 10.93 -6.69
N THR A 37 -0.70 9.93 -7.51
CA THR A 37 -1.47 8.74 -7.12
C THR A 37 -0.50 7.59 -6.88
N LEU A 38 -0.54 7.04 -5.68
CA LEU A 38 0.17 5.82 -5.29
C LEU A 38 -0.78 4.63 -5.43
N SER A 39 -0.33 3.63 -6.18
CA SER A 39 -0.99 2.32 -6.27
C SER A 39 -0.06 1.26 -5.73
N ILE A 40 -0.56 0.41 -4.83
CA ILE A 40 0.17 -0.74 -4.30
C ILE A 40 -0.73 -1.96 -4.39
N ASP A 41 -0.28 -2.97 -5.13
CA ASP A 41 -0.93 -4.27 -5.18
C ASP A 41 -0.56 -5.10 -3.95
N VAL A 42 -1.53 -5.81 -3.40
CA VAL A 42 -1.30 -6.99 -2.57
C VAL A 42 -1.67 -8.22 -3.40
N ILE A 43 -0.75 -9.19 -3.48
CA ILE A 43 -0.90 -10.39 -4.32
C ILE A 43 -0.61 -11.66 -3.53
N SER A 44 -1.09 -12.78 -4.08
CA SER A 44 -0.77 -14.12 -3.61
C SER A 44 -0.28 -14.99 -4.78
N PRO A 45 0.42 -16.11 -4.53
CA PRO A 45 0.73 -17.07 -5.58
C PRO A 45 -0.54 -17.66 -6.18
N GLN A 46 -0.47 -18.10 -7.45
CA GLN A 46 -1.61 -18.65 -8.18
C GLN A 46 -2.30 -19.82 -7.44
N ALA A 47 -1.54 -20.61 -6.67
CA ALA A 47 -2.07 -21.70 -5.84
C ALA A 47 -3.14 -21.24 -4.82
N PHE A 48 -3.19 -19.95 -4.50
CA PHE A 48 -4.15 -19.33 -3.58
C PHE A 48 -5.22 -18.48 -4.27
N GLY A 49 -5.30 -18.47 -5.61
CA GLY A 49 -6.22 -17.59 -6.36
C GLY A 49 -7.72 -17.83 -6.12
N GLU A 50 -8.09 -19.02 -5.62
CA GLU A 50 -9.47 -19.35 -5.25
C GLU A 50 -9.73 -19.22 -3.73
N VAL A 51 -8.77 -18.68 -2.97
CA VAL A 51 -8.89 -18.49 -1.53
C VAL A 51 -9.42 -17.09 -1.25
N ASP A 52 -10.52 -17.03 -0.51
CA ASP A 52 -10.96 -15.78 0.11
C ASP A 52 -10.09 -15.48 1.34
N PHE A 53 -9.55 -14.27 1.39
CA PHE A 53 -8.86 -13.74 2.55
C PHE A 53 -9.75 -12.71 3.25
N GLU A 54 -9.67 -12.70 4.58
CA GLU A 54 -10.31 -11.74 5.47
C GLU A 54 -9.26 -10.78 6.02
N ASP A 55 -9.69 -9.57 6.37
CA ASP A 55 -8.84 -8.52 6.95
C ASP A 55 -7.50 -8.38 6.21
N ILE A 56 -7.57 -8.18 4.90
CA ILE A 56 -6.39 -7.91 4.08
C ILE A 56 -5.95 -6.49 4.37
N MET A 57 -4.82 -6.35 5.07
CA MET A 57 -4.28 -5.07 5.49
C MET A 57 -3.01 -4.76 4.71
N LEU A 58 -2.91 -3.53 4.21
CA LEU A 58 -1.70 -2.92 3.70
C LEU A 58 -1.24 -1.86 4.70
N PHE A 59 0.02 -1.92 5.12
CA PHE A 59 0.66 -0.92 5.96
C PHE A 59 1.66 -0.13 5.11
N VAL A 60 1.54 1.18 5.13
CA VAL A 60 2.45 2.11 4.43
C VAL A 60 2.99 3.11 5.44
N ASP A 61 4.30 3.29 5.49
CA ASP A 61 4.99 4.27 6.32
C ASP A 61 5.91 5.13 5.44
N ILE A 62 5.57 6.40 5.26
CA ILE A 62 6.39 7.37 4.51
C ILE A 62 7.61 7.72 5.36
N LEU A 63 8.79 7.34 4.89
CA LEU A 63 10.07 7.62 5.52
C LEU A 63 10.57 9.00 5.11
N GLU A 64 10.59 9.30 3.80
CA GLU A 64 11.05 10.57 3.22
C GLU A 64 10.22 10.96 1.97
N PRO A 65 10.10 12.26 1.65
CA PRO A 65 10.51 13.40 2.48
C PRO A 65 9.58 13.56 3.69
N THR A 66 10.02 14.30 4.71
CA THR A 66 9.28 14.41 5.98
C THR A 66 7.93 15.11 5.88
N GLU A 67 7.78 15.93 4.84
CA GLU A 67 6.61 16.72 4.50
C GLU A 67 5.62 15.95 3.63
N ALA A 68 6.00 14.76 3.14
CA ALA A 68 5.11 13.95 2.33
C ALA A 68 4.05 13.25 3.20
N GLU A 69 2.81 13.26 2.71
CA GLU A 69 1.66 12.65 3.39
C GLU A 69 0.85 11.81 2.41
N ILE A 70 0.28 10.71 2.92
CA ILE A 70 -0.75 9.94 2.25
C ILE A 70 -2.07 10.69 2.45
N VAL A 71 -2.76 10.97 1.35
CA VAL A 71 -3.98 11.78 1.30
C VAL A 71 -5.06 11.08 0.48
N GLN A 72 -6.30 11.52 0.66
CA GLN A 72 -7.43 11.00 -0.09
C GLN A 72 -7.37 11.42 -1.58
N ILE A 73 -7.87 10.54 -2.45
CA ILE A 73 -8.23 10.81 -3.85
C ILE A 73 -9.67 10.38 -4.09
N ALA A 74 -10.34 10.87 -5.13
CA ALA A 74 -11.70 10.51 -5.50
C ALA A 74 -11.81 9.02 -5.82
N GLU A 75 -10.77 8.47 -6.44
CA GLU A 75 -10.58 7.03 -6.66
C GLU A 75 -10.05 6.34 -5.39
N THR A 76 -10.62 6.63 -4.21
CA THR A 76 -10.29 5.83 -3.03
C THR A 76 -10.88 4.45 -3.25
N SER A 77 -10.02 3.46 -3.47
CA SER A 77 -10.44 2.07 -3.54
C SER A 77 -11.09 1.67 -2.21
N GLY A 78 -12.17 0.89 -2.24
CA GLY A 78 -13.12 0.65 -1.13
C GLY A 78 -12.59 -0.08 0.11
N PHE A 79 -11.34 0.16 0.51
CA PHE A 79 -10.74 -0.25 1.78
C PHE A 79 -11.04 0.77 2.89
N HIS A 80 -10.93 0.33 4.12
CA HIS A 80 -11.02 1.16 5.31
C HIS A 80 -9.69 1.87 5.60
N TRP A 81 -9.74 3.20 5.73
CA TRP A 81 -8.57 4.05 5.97
C TRP A 81 -8.25 4.14 7.46
N GLY A 82 -7.19 3.45 7.89
CA GLY A 82 -6.72 3.48 9.27
C GLY A 82 -5.54 4.41 9.48
N THR A 83 -5.59 5.25 10.51
CA THR A 83 -4.45 6.04 11.01
C THR A 83 -4.02 5.56 12.40
N PRO A 84 -2.74 5.74 12.77
CA PRO A 84 -2.27 5.34 14.10
C PRO A 84 -2.87 6.24 15.19
N GLN A 85 -3.37 5.64 16.27
CA GLN A 85 -3.79 6.35 17.48
C GLN A 85 -3.33 5.58 18.71
N GLY A 86 -2.45 6.19 19.51
CA GLY A 86 -1.82 5.51 20.65
C GLY A 86 -1.04 4.26 20.20
N SER A 87 -1.38 3.10 20.77
CA SER A 87 -0.80 1.80 20.40
C SER A 87 -1.56 1.05 19.29
N GLY A 88 -2.65 1.62 18.76
CA GLY A 88 -3.53 0.96 17.81
C GLY A 88 -3.78 1.75 16.53
N TRP A 89 -4.74 1.27 15.75
CA TRP A 89 -5.21 1.89 14.52
C TRP A 89 -6.69 2.26 14.66
N VAL A 90 -7.07 3.43 14.18
CA VAL A 90 -8.47 3.86 14.13
C VAL A 90 -8.87 4.14 12.70
N GLU A 91 -10.02 3.57 12.31
CA GLU A 91 -10.58 3.74 10.98
C GLU A 91 -11.32 5.06 10.88
N ALA A 92 -11.02 5.83 9.84
CA ALA A 92 -11.77 7.02 9.50
C ALA A 92 -13.20 6.63 9.08
N THR A 93 -14.18 7.32 9.63
CA THR A 93 -15.61 7.05 9.40
C THR A 93 -16.26 8.02 8.43
N SER A 94 -15.56 9.08 8.03
CA SER A 94 -16.06 10.09 7.09
C SER A 94 -14.97 10.65 6.20
N SER A 95 -15.37 11.07 5.00
CA SER A 95 -14.56 11.87 4.09
C SER A 95 -14.64 13.37 4.48
N PRO A 96 -13.56 14.16 4.30
CA PRO A 96 -12.26 13.75 3.80
C PRO A 96 -11.50 12.86 4.80
N LEU A 97 -10.76 11.88 4.28
CA LEU A 97 -9.91 11.01 5.08
C LEU A 97 -8.72 11.81 5.63
N PRO A 98 -8.33 11.59 6.89
CA PRO A 98 -7.24 12.35 7.51
C PRO A 98 -5.91 12.07 6.80
N PRO A 99 -5.15 13.12 6.39
CA PRO A 99 -3.78 12.98 5.94
C PRO A 99 -2.92 12.25 6.98
N THR A 100 -2.01 11.40 6.50
CA THR A 100 -1.17 10.62 7.39
C THR A 100 0.14 10.22 6.73
N ARG A 101 1.22 10.14 7.50
CA ARG A 101 2.45 9.48 7.05
C ARG A 101 2.40 7.97 7.18
N ARG A 102 1.48 7.46 8.00
CA ARG A 102 1.33 6.05 8.34
C ARG A 102 -0.11 5.61 8.09
N LEU A 103 -0.30 4.79 7.07
CA LEU A 103 -1.61 4.30 6.66
C LEU A 103 -1.71 2.80 6.93
N ARG A 104 -2.88 2.37 7.41
CA ARG A 104 -3.35 0.99 7.31
C ARG A 104 -4.59 0.96 6.43
N GLY A 105 -4.46 0.48 5.21
CA GLY A 105 -5.61 0.18 4.36
C GLY A 105 -6.14 -1.21 4.65
N ARG A 106 -7.43 -1.38 4.96
CA ARG A 106 -8.02 -2.71 5.23
C ARG A 106 -9.17 -3.04 4.30
N TYR A 107 -9.08 -4.16 3.58
CA TYR A 107 -10.26 -4.80 2.99
C TYR A 107 -10.78 -5.85 3.95
N SER A 108 -12.09 -5.80 4.25
CA SER A 108 -12.70 -6.78 5.16
C SER A 108 -12.66 -8.20 4.60
N LYS A 109 -12.90 -8.37 3.29
CA LYS A 109 -12.81 -9.65 2.61
C LYS A 109 -12.57 -9.46 1.12
N ASN A 110 -11.60 -10.19 0.55
CA ASN A 110 -11.40 -10.23 -0.90
C ASN A 110 -10.59 -11.46 -1.32
N ARG A 111 -10.53 -11.70 -2.63
CA ARG A 111 -9.57 -12.63 -3.23
C ARG A 111 -8.29 -11.90 -3.58
N LEU A 112 -7.17 -12.62 -3.50
CA LEU A 112 -5.87 -12.16 -3.96
C LEU A 112 -5.49 -12.98 -5.17
N TYR A 113 -5.15 -12.32 -6.27
CA TYR A 113 -4.68 -12.98 -7.47
C TYR A 113 -3.18 -12.74 -7.67
N SER A 114 -2.57 -13.62 -8.46
CA SER A 114 -1.17 -13.50 -8.86
C SER A 114 -1.02 -12.66 -10.12
N GLY A 115 0.13 -12.00 -10.25
CA GLY A 115 0.56 -11.37 -11.50
C GLY A 115 0.47 -9.85 -11.48
N VAL A 116 1.21 -9.24 -12.39
CA VAL A 116 1.35 -7.78 -12.52
C VAL A 116 -0.01 -7.16 -12.91
N GLY A 117 -0.55 -6.29 -12.06
CA GLY A 117 -1.82 -5.60 -12.32
C GLY A 117 -3.08 -6.42 -12.06
N ASN A 118 -2.94 -7.63 -11.52
CA ASN A 118 -4.06 -8.48 -11.09
C ASN A 118 -4.23 -8.50 -9.57
N GLY A 119 -3.42 -7.75 -8.83
CA GLY A 119 -3.49 -7.72 -7.38
C GLY A 119 -4.71 -6.98 -6.85
N LEU A 120 -4.92 -7.12 -5.55
CA LEU A 120 -5.82 -6.23 -4.84
C LEU A 120 -5.12 -4.89 -4.65
N THR A 121 -5.45 -3.93 -5.50
CA THR A 121 -4.78 -2.63 -5.54
C THR A 121 -5.36 -1.66 -4.52
N TYR A 122 -4.49 -1.06 -3.71
CA TYR A 122 -4.80 0.06 -2.84
C TYR A 122 -4.43 1.34 -3.57
N TRP A 123 -5.44 2.14 -3.91
CA TRP A 123 -5.29 3.44 -4.55
C TRP A 123 -5.38 4.54 -3.50
N MET A 124 -4.34 5.37 -3.43
CA MET A 124 -4.24 6.48 -2.48
C MET A 124 -3.53 7.67 -3.12
N GLY A 125 -3.81 8.87 -2.63
CA GLY A 125 -3.06 10.05 -3.01
C GLY A 125 -1.79 10.19 -2.18
N VAL A 126 -0.80 10.87 -2.74
CA VAL A 126 0.37 11.35 -2.02
C VAL A 126 0.49 12.85 -2.25
N HIS A 127 0.55 13.60 -1.15
CA HIS A 127 1.08 14.95 -1.15
C HIS A 127 2.60 14.84 -1.11
N LEU A 128 3.27 15.12 -2.23
CA LEU A 128 4.71 15.01 -2.40
C LEU A 128 5.24 16.38 -2.84
N PRO A 129 6.22 16.96 -2.15
CA PRO A 129 6.81 18.22 -2.60
C PRO A 129 7.39 18.10 -4.02
N GLU A 130 7.27 19.18 -4.79
CA GLU A 130 7.65 19.19 -6.20
C GLU A 130 9.12 18.74 -6.40
N GLY A 131 9.32 17.80 -7.33
CA GLY A 131 10.64 17.29 -7.70
C GLY A 131 11.28 16.31 -6.71
N GLN A 132 10.65 16.04 -5.56
CA GLN A 132 11.17 15.08 -4.58
C GLN A 132 10.86 13.63 -4.97
N SER A 133 11.63 12.71 -4.38
CA SER A 133 11.37 11.27 -4.42
C SER A 133 10.73 10.79 -3.14
N LEU A 134 9.82 9.81 -3.23
CA LEU A 134 9.25 9.13 -2.08
C LEU A 134 10.13 7.95 -1.64
N SER A 135 10.35 7.83 -0.33
CA SER A 135 10.86 6.60 0.30
C SER A 135 9.84 6.13 1.32
N MET A 136 9.51 4.84 1.29
CA MET A 136 8.45 4.27 2.11
C MET A 136 8.73 2.84 2.52
N ARG A 137 8.25 2.45 3.70
CA ARG A 137 8.18 1.06 4.14
C ARG A 137 6.78 0.53 3.86
N VAL A 138 6.69 -0.68 3.32
CA VAL A 138 5.44 -1.33 2.97
C VAL A 138 5.44 -2.77 3.49
N SER A 139 4.31 -3.20 4.04
CA SER A 139 4.04 -4.61 4.37
C SER A 139 2.55 -4.90 4.26
N ALA A 140 2.20 -6.17 4.12
CA ALA A 140 0.82 -6.62 4.08
C ALA A 140 0.58 -7.78 5.04
N THR A 141 -0.65 -7.90 5.52
CA THR A 141 -1.12 -9.05 6.31
C THR A 141 -2.49 -9.47 5.80
N ALA A 142 -2.81 -10.75 5.92
CA ALA A 142 -4.13 -11.25 5.58
C ALA A 142 -4.49 -12.44 6.47
N ASN A 143 -5.76 -12.55 6.82
CA ASN A 143 -6.29 -13.68 7.55
C ASN A 143 -6.92 -14.67 6.56
N ARG A 144 -6.59 -15.95 6.71
CA ARG A 144 -7.35 -17.07 6.16
C ARG A 144 -8.10 -17.72 7.32
N VAL A 145 -9.25 -18.34 7.05
CA VAL A 145 -10.19 -19.00 7.99
C VAL A 145 -9.55 -19.76 9.19
N VAL A 146 -8.28 -20.17 9.11
CA VAL A 146 -7.54 -20.84 10.19
C VAL A 146 -6.09 -20.35 10.42
N ALA A 147 -5.59 -19.33 9.71
CA ALA A 147 -4.20 -18.88 9.82
C ALA A 147 -4.01 -17.42 9.38
N ILE A 148 -3.11 -16.69 10.07
CA ILE A 148 -2.67 -15.35 9.67
C ILE A 148 -1.41 -15.49 8.80
N THR A 149 -1.34 -14.75 7.70
CA THR A 149 -0.14 -14.68 6.86
C THR A 149 0.32 -13.23 6.68
N ASN A 150 1.63 -13.03 6.55
CA ASN A 150 2.27 -11.73 6.45
C ASN A 150 3.24 -11.72 5.26
N SER A 151 3.35 -10.59 4.58
CA SER A 151 4.45 -10.36 3.64
C SER A 151 5.73 -10.02 4.41
N CYS A 152 6.88 -10.15 3.75
CA CYS A 152 8.08 -9.53 4.32
C CYS A 152 7.98 -8.01 4.19
N PRO A 153 8.28 -7.25 5.24
CA PRO A 153 8.40 -5.81 5.12
C PRO A 153 9.48 -5.46 4.10
N ILE A 154 9.17 -4.52 3.22
CA ILE A 154 10.10 -3.98 2.23
C ILE A 154 10.20 -2.46 2.40
N THR A 155 11.40 -1.93 2.18
CA THR A 155 11.61 -0.50 2.02
C THR A 155 11.80 -0.21 0.53
N MET A 156 11.04 0.75 0.00
CA MET A 156 11.22 1.33 -1.33
C MET A 156 11.88 2.70 -1.21
N LYS A 157 12.83 2.99 -2.11
CA LYS A 157 13.61 4.24 -2.11
C LYS A 157 13.67 4.86 -3.50
N ASP A 158 13.92 6.17 -3.53
CA ASP A 158 14.04 6.99 -4.73
C ASP A 158 12.87 6.80 -5.70
N PHE A 159 11.64 6.78 -5.17
CA PHE A 159 10.43 6.52 -5.94
C PHE A 159 9.86 7.84 -6.49
N HIS A 160 10.05 8.11 -7.77
CA HIS A 160 9.59 9.34 -8.43
C HIS A 160 8.24 9.15 -9.12
N VAL A 161 7.57 10.26 -9.46
CA VAL A 161 6.38 10.21 -10.31
C VAL A 161 6.74 9.60 -11.67
N ASN A 162 5.91 8.67 -12.13
CA ASN A 162 6.08 7.74 -13.26
C ASN A 162 6.96 6.51 -12.97
N ASP A 163 7.50 6.34 -11.76
CA ASP A 163 8.20 5.11 -11.41
C ASP A 163 7.23 3.96 -11.14
N ARG A 164 7.73 2.76 -11.45
CA ARG A 164 7.00 1.49 -11.29
C ARG A 164 7.95 0.39 -10.87
N LEU A 165 7.60 -0.31 -9.79
CA LEU A 165 8.20 -1.58 -9.39
C LEU A 165 7.19 -2.70 -9.61
N THR A 166 7.66 -3.85 -10.11
CA THR A 166 6.83 -5.02 -10.43
C THR A 166 7.47 -6.29 -9.88
N GLY A 167 6.65 -7.32 -9.67
CA GLY A 167 7.08 -8.62 -9.20
C GLY A 167 6.38 -9.02 -7.90
N MET A 168 6.82 -10.12 -7.32
CA MET A 168 6.45 -10.54 -5.96
C MET A 168 7.52 -10.02 -5.01
N MET A 169 7.24 -8.87 -4.38
CA MET A 169 8.16 -8.21 -3.46
C MET A 169 7.78 -8.56 -2.02
N GLY A 170 8.79 -8.91 -1.22
CA GLY A 170 8.63 -9.22 0.20
C GLY A 170 8.30 -10.68 0.46
#